data_AF-A0A6J5H397-F1
#
_entry.id   AF-A0A6J5H397-F1
#
_cell.length_a   1.000
_cell.length_b   1.000
_cell.length_c   1.000
_cell.angle_alpha   90.00
_cell.angle_beta   90.00
_cell.angle_gamma   90.00
#
_symmetry.space_group_name_H-M   'P 1'
#
loop_
_entity.id
_entity.type
_entity.pdbx_description
1 polymer ?
#
loop_
_entity_poly.entity_id
_entity_poly.type
_entity_poly.pdbx_seq_one_letter_code
_entity_poly.pdbx_strand_id
1 'polypeptide(L)' 'MPDVSGNTLLMAIQAVHDAIRTLEVRLDDLEGDPLDDTEMLLAYTRAADELRQAYEIARLNTSNLPPYDQLVPPPDRA' A
#
# COMPACT_ATOMS: atom_id res chain seq x y z
N MET A 1 -2.98 5.44 -18.88
CA MET A 1 -3.02 4.14 -18.16
C MET A 1 -4.36 3.49 -18.48
N PRO A 2 -4.45 2.15 -18.54
CA PRO A 2 -5.75 1.48 -18.62
C PRO A 2 -6.63 1.92 -17.46
N ASP A 3 -7.94 1.96 -17.70
CA ASP A 3 -8.92 2.41 -16.70
C ASP A 3 -9.08 1.31 -15.64
N VAL A 4 -8.33 1.41 -14.54
CA VAL A 4 -8.39 0.47 -13.42
C VAL A 4 -9.54 0.88 -12.52
N SER A 5 -10.47 -0.03 -12.27
CA SER A 5 -11.65 0.28 -11.44
C SER A 5 -11.25 0.69 -10.01
N GLY A 6 -12.04 1.57 -9.40
CA GLY A 6 -11.81 1.98 -8.00
C GLY A 6 -11.76 0.82 -7.01
N ASN A 7 -12.56 -0.23 -7.22
CA ASN A 7 -12.53 -1.44 -6.39
C ASN A 7 -11.23 -2.24 -6.61
N THR A 8 -10.70 -2.26 -7.83
CA THR A 8 -9.41 -2.89 -8.12
C THR A 8 -8.27 -2.11 -7.46
N LEU A 9 -8.32 -0.76 -7.49
CA LEU A 9 -7.37 0.09 -6.79
C LEU A 9 -7.43 -0.14 -5.27
N LEU A 10 -8.63 -0.26 -4.70
CA LEU A 10 -8.83 -0.58 -3.29
C LEU A 10 -8.13 -1.90 -2.92
N MET A 11 -8.38 -2.97 -3.68
CA MET A 11 -7.75 -4.28 -3.44
C MET A 11 -6.22 -4.22 -3.58
N ALA A 12 -5.71 -3.49 -4.59
CA ALA A 12 -4.29 -3.33 -4.80
C ALA A 12 -3.61 -2.56 -3.65
N ILE A 13 -4.24 -1.50 -3.15
CA ILE A 13 -3.76 -0.74 -1.98
C ILE A 13 -3.63 -1.67 -0.77
N GLN A 14 -4.67 -2.44 -0.45
CA GLN A 14 -4.64 -3.33 0.71
C GLN A 14 -3.53 -4.38 0.59
N ALA A 15 -3.39 -5.02 -0.58
CA ALA A 15 -2.35 -6.01 -0.81
C ALA A 15 -0.92 -5.42 -0.70
N VAL A 16 -0.70 -4.22 -1.23
CA VAL A 16 0.59 -3.53 -1.13
C VAL A 16 0.92 -3.16 0.33
N HIS A 17 -0.06 -2.68 1.09
CA HIS A 17 0.13 -2.37 2.51
C HIS A 17 0.41 -3.61 3.37
N ASP A 18 -0.21 -4.75 3.06
CA ASP A 18 0.09 -6.02 3.71
C ASP A 18 1.53 -6.49 3.41
N ALA A 19 1.99 -6.30 2.17
CA ALA A 19 3.37 -6.60 1.79
C ALA A 19 4.38 -5.69 2.51
N ILE A 20 4.10 -4.39 2.62
CA ILE A 20 4.90 -3.43 3.39
C ILE A 20 5.04 -3.88 4.84
N ARG A 21 3.92 -4.16 5.52
CA ARG A 21 3.94 -4.63 6.91
C ARG A 21 4.74 -5.93 7.08
N THR A 22 4.59 -6.86 6.13
CA THR A 22 5.36 -8.12 6.16
C THR A 22 6.86 -7.87 6.04
N LEU A 23 7.27 -6.91 5.21
CA LEU A 23 8.66 -6.53 5.03
C LEU A 23 9.23 -5.79 6.23
N GLU A 24 8.45 -4.88 6.83
CA GLU A 24 8.83 -4.19 8.07
C GLU A 24 9.09 -5.19 9.21
N VAL A 25 8.19 -6.16 9.40
CA VAL A 25 8.37 -7.22 10.41
C VAL A 25 9.61 -8.07 10.15
N ARG A 26 9.91 -8.37 8.88
CA ARG A 26 11.12 -9.13 8.50
C ARG A 26 12.40 -8.34 8.72
N LEU A 27 12.39 -7.03 8.49
CA LEU A 27 13.54 -6.16 8.73
C LEU A 27 13.82 -5.95 10.23
N ASP A 28 12.77 -5.99 11.06
CA ASP A 28 12.90 -5.98 12.52
C ASP A 28 13.45 -7.32 13.06
N ASP A 29 13.36 -8.41 12.29
CA ASP A 29 13.94 -9.71 12.63
C ASP A 29 15.44 -9.76 12.26
N LEU A 30 16.30 -9.95 13.27
CA LEU A 30 17.76 -9.88 13.15
C LEU A 30 18.40 -11.05 12.39
N GLU A 31 17.61 -12.05 11.97
CA GLU A 31 18.10 -13.26 11.29
C GLU A 31 18.09 -13.16 9.74
N GLY A 32 17.51 -12.10 9.16
CA GLY A 32 17.38 -11.91 7.71
C GLY A 32 18.58 -11.23 7.02
N ASP A 33 18.65 -11.30 5.68
CA ASP A 33 19.50 -10.42 4.87
C ASP A 33 18.75 -9.10 4.62
N PRO A 34 19.10 -8.00 5.32
CA PRO A 34 18.29 -6.79 5.34
C PRO A 34 18.38 -5.97 4.04
N LEU A 35 19.34 -6.26 3.15
CA LEU A 35 19.61 -5.44 1.98
C LEU A 35 18.52 -5.57 0.91
N ASP A 36 18.10 -6.81 0.61
CA ASP A 36 17.04 -7.08 -0.39
C ASP A 36 15.66 -6.62 0.11
N ASP A 37 15.36 -6.88 1.39
CA ASP A 37 14.10 -6.48 2.01
C ASP A 37 13.95 -4.96 2.10
N THR A 38 15.05 -4.21 2.31
CA THR A 38 15.03 -2.74 2.32
C THR A 38 14.75 -2.16 0.93
N GLU A 39 15.37 -2.71 -0.13
CA GLU A 39 15.12 -2.26 -1.50
C GLU A 39 13.67 -2.58 -1.92
N MET A 40 13.18 -3.77 -1.57
CA MET A 40 11.82 -4.17 -1.84
C MET A 40 10.80 -3.31 -1.07
N LEU A 41 11.06 -2.99 0.21
CA LEU A 41 10.22 -2.09 1.00
C LEU A 41 10.12 -0.69 0.37
N LEU A 42 11.24 -0.16 -0.12
CA LEU A 42 11.26 1.13 -0.82
C LEU A 42 10.43 1.09 -2.11
N ALA A 43 10.51 -0.01 -2.87
CA ALA A 43 9.72 -0.20 -4.08
C ALA A 43 8.21 -0.26 -3.78
N TYR A 44 7.80 -1.02 -2.76
CA TYR A 44 6.40 -1.11 -2.36
C TYR A 44 5.86 0.22 -1.80
N THR A 45 6.68 0.96 -1.04
CA THR A 45 6.29 2.30 -0.55
C THR A 45 5.99 3.25 -1.70
N ARG A 46 6.85 3.27 -2.74
CA ARG A 46 6.60 4.08 -3.94
C ARG A 46 5.33 3.65 -4.68
N ALA A 47 5.11 2.33 -4.81
CA ALA A 47 3.88 1.81 -5.41
C ALA A 47 2.63 2.20 -4.61
N ALA A 48 2.70 2.22 -3.28
CA ALA A 48 1.61 2.66 -2.42
C ALA A 48 1.26 4.15 -2.66
N ASP A 49 2.27 5.01 -2.82
CA ASP A 49 2.06 6.43 -3.13
C ASP A 49 1.40 6.64 -4.49
N GLU A 50 1.82 5.89 -5.52
CA GLU A 50 1.20 5.95 -6.85
C GLU A 50 -0.24 5.44 -6.82
N LEU A 51 -0.50 4.33 -6.12
CA LEU A 51 -1.84 3.78 -5.96
C LEU A 51 -2.76 4.73 -5.18
N ARG A 52 -2.25 5.41 -4.15
CA ARG A 52 -2.99 6.44 -3.42
C ARG A 52 -3.46 7.55 -4.36
N GLN A 53 -2.56 8.07 -5.20
CA GLN A 53 -2.90 9.13 -6.14
C GLN A 53 -3.97 8.68 -7.14
N ALA A 54 -3.82 7.48 -7.72
CA ALA A 54 -4.79 6.92 -8.66
C ALA A 54 -6.16 6.70 -7.99
N TYR A 55 -6.17 6.19 -6.75
CA TYR A 55 -7.39 5.96 -5.99
C TYR A 55 -8.12 7.25 -5.64
N GLU A 56 -7.40 8.29 -5.21
CA GLU A 56 -8.01 9.59 -4.92
C GLU A 56 -8.65 10.22 -6.16
N ILE A 57 -8.02 10.10 -7.33
CA ILE A 57 -8.62 10.51 -8.61
C ILE A 57 -9.88 9.70 -8.89
N ALA A 58 -9.84 8.37 -8.73
CA ALA A 58 -11.01 7.50 -8.93
C ALA A 58 -12.16 7.81 -7.96
N ARG A 59 -11.84 8.16 -6.71
CA ARG A 59 -12.79 8.56 -5.65
C ARG A 59 -13.47 9.89 -5.97
N LEU A 60 -12.75 10.86 -6.53
CA LEU A 60 -13.36 12.12 -6.98
C LEU A 60 -14.37 11.90 -8.12
N ASN A 61 -14.13 10.88 -8.95
CA ASN A 61 -15.02 10.53 -10.06
C ASN A 61 -16.16 9.59 -9.66
N THR A 62 -16.10 8.95 -8.49
CA THR A 62 -17.05 7.92 -8.04
C THR A 62 -17.47 8.11 -6.58
N SER A 63 -18.76 8.37 -6.33
CA SER A 63 -19.27 8.77 -5.00
C SER A 63 -19.30 7.65 -3.93
N ASN A 64 -18.98 6.40 -4.24
CA ASN A 64 -19.16 5.26 -3.33
C ASN A 64 -17.84 4.67 -2.77
N LEU A 65 -16.70 5.24 -3.14
CA LEU A 65 -15.41 4.77 -2.66
C LEU A 65 -15.08 5.39 -1.29
N PRO A 66 -14.66 4.59 -0.29
CA PRO A 66 -14.30 5.12 1.03
C PRO A 66 -13.04 6.01 0.95
N PRO A 67 -12.81 6.90 1.93
CA PRO A 67 -11.55 7.63 2.03
C PRO A 67 -10.33 6.70 2.12
N TYR A 68 -9.19 7.09 1.54
CA TYR A 68 -7.96 6.27 1.55
C TYR A 68 -7.54 5.85 2.96
N ASP A 69 -7.67 6.74 3.94
CA ASP A 69 -7.28 6.47 5.33
C ASP A 69 -8.14 5.39 6.01
N GLN A 70 -9.27 4.96 5.40
CA GLN A 70 -10.06 3.81 5.86
C GLN A 70 -9.61 2.49 5.24
N LEU A 71 -8.80 2.53 4.18
CA LEU A 71 -8.28 1.33 3.50
C LEU A 71 -7.07 0.74 4.21
N VAL A 72 -6.31 1.60 4.88
CA VAL A 72 -5.05 1.27 5.52
C VAL A 72 -5.19 1.65 7.00
N PRO A 73 -5.29 0.68 7.92
CA PRO A 73 -5.25 1.01 9.34
C PRO A 73 -3.91 1.71 9.65
N PRO A 74 -3.90 2.76 10.48
CA PRO A 74 -2.65 3.37 10.93
C PRO A 74 -1.77 2.27 11.55
N PRO A 75 -0.44 2.31 11.35
CA PRO A 75 0.44 1.30 11.91
C PRO A 75 0.16 1.19 13.41
N ASP A 76 -0.22 -0.01 13.85
CA ASP A 76 -0.50 -0.29 15.25
C ASP A 76 0.72 0.15 16.05
N ARG A 77 0.57 1.19 16.88
CA ARG A 77 1.54 1.51 17.93
C ARG A 77 1.38 0.43 19.00
N ALA A 78 2.02 -0.72 18.79
CA ALA A 78 2.26 -1.71 19.83
C ALA A 78 3.42 -1.26 20.73
#